data_AF-A0A453FF30-F1
#
_entry.id   AF-A0A453FF30-F1
#
_cell.length_a   1.000
_cell.length_b   1.000
_cell.length_c   1.000
_cell.angle_alpha   90.00
_cell.angle_beta   90.00
_cell.angle_gamma   90.00
#
_symmetry.space_group_name_H-M   'P 1'
#
loop_
_entity.id
_entity.type
_entity.pdbx_description
1 polymer ?
#
loop_
_entity_poly.entity_id
_entity_poly.type
_entity_poly.pdbx_seq_one_letter_code
_entity_poly.pdbx_strand_id
1 'polypeptide(L)'
;MLVLAPAVCILSGIALSEAFNVLTRSMKFQRPISDDTLPTAGDSTPGSSSTATITTSTKNANIKKEKMGTISKERSSKKSRKETELVGSSPVRPEKEEKLCVLPSEASAMGILFLIMLCGLYVIHCVWAAAEAYSAPSIVLTSRSHDGLHVYDDFRESYAWLRHNTEVDDKVASWWDYGYQTTAMANRTVIVDNNTWNNTHIATVGTAMSSPEKGAWEIFNSLDVKYVLVVFGGLIGYPSDDINKFLWMVRIGGGEFPHIKEQDYLRDGNYRVDAQGTPTMLNCLMYKLCYYRFAETDGKGFDRARRYEIGRKHFKLTHFEEVFTTQHWMVRIYKLKPQKNRVRGKLKLKLKSSSKTSLMRKGAGKKNPWQ
;
A
#
# COMPACT_ATOMS: atom_id res chain seq x y z
N MET A 1 -12.47 11.42 -7.21
CA MET A 1 -11.97 12.38 -6.19
C MET A 1 -10.45 12.56 -6.24
N LEU A 2 -9.63 11.50 -6.34
CA LEU A 2 -8.14 11.62 -6.35
C LEU A 2 -7.52 12.37 -7.55
N VAL A 3 -8.15 12.34 -8.72
CA VAL A 3 -7.58 12.96 -9.95
C VAL A 3 -7.56 14.49 -9.90
N LEU A 4 -8.53 15.11 -9.23
CA LEU A 4 -8.66 16.58 -9.15
C LEU A 4 -8.01 17.18 -7.90
N ALA A 5 -7.63 16.35 -6.92
CA ALA A 5 -7.10 16.83 -5.65
C ALA A 5 -5.89 17.77 -5.82
N PRO A 6 -4.90 17.49 -6.69
CA PRO A 6 -3.77 18.41 -6.90
C PRO A 6 -4.20 19.78 -7.41
N ALA A 7 -5.15 19.82 -8.37
CA ALA A 7 -5.66 21.06 -8.93
C ALA A 7 -6.43 21.88 -7.88
N VAL A 8 -7.26 21.22 -7.06
CA VAL A 8 -8.02 21.86 -5.98
C VAL A 8 -7.07 22.45 -4.93
N CYS A 9 -6.01 21.74 -4.55
CA CYS A 9 -5.01 22.24 -3.59
C CYS A 9 -4.29 23.49 -4.12
N ILE A 10 -3.87 23.49 -5.39
CA ILE A 10 -3.18 24.63 -6.01
C ILE A 10 -4.12 25.84 -6.09
N LEU A 11 -5.35 25.65 -6.58
CA LEU A 11 -6.35 26.73 -6.67
C LEU A 11 -6.71 27.29 -5.30
N SER A 12 -6.84 26.43 -4.28
CA SER A 12 -7.09 26.85 -2.90
C SER A 12 -5.93 27.68 -2.35
N GLY A 13 -4.68 27.29 -2.64
CA GLY A 13 -3.49 28.05 -2.25
C GLY A 13 -3.42 29.43 -2.90
N ILE A 14 -3.71 29.52 -4.21
CA ILE A 14 -3.77 30.80 -4.93
C ILE A 14 -4.87 31.69 -4.34
N ALA A 15 -6.06 31.14 -4.10
CA ALA A 15 -7.18 31.88 -3.52
C ALA A 15 -6.85 32.41 -2.11
N LEU A 16 -6.20 31.59 -1.27
CA LEU A 16 -5.79 32.01 0.08
C LEU A 16 -4.71 33.11 0.03
N SER A 17 -3.75 33.00 -0.89
CA SER A 17 -2.70 34.00 -1.11
C SER A 17 -3.27 35.34 -1.58
N GLU A 18 -4.17 35.31 -2.57
CA GLU A 18 -4.83 36.53 -3.06
C GLU A 18 -5.73 37.17 -2.00
N ALA A 19 -6.50 36.36 -1.26
CA ALA A 19 -7.30 36.86 -0.14
C ALA A 19 -6.43 37.55 0.92
N PHE A 20 -5.30 36.95 1.28
CA PHE A 20 -4.36 37.55 2.23
C PHE A 20 -3.72 38.83 1.70
N ASN A 21 -3.36 38.88 0.41
CA ASN A 21 -2.82 40.08 -0.25
C ASN A 21 -3.82 41.24 -0.24
N VAL A 22 -5.09 40.99 -0.57
CA VAL A 22 -6.14 42.02 -0.59
C VAL A 22 -6.40 42.56 0.82
N LEU A 23 -6.50 41.69 1.82
CA LEU A 23 -6.76 42.08 3.21
C LEU A 23 -5.59 42.89 3.81
N THR A 24 -4.35 42.47 3.56
CA THR A 24 -3.16 43.18 4.07
C THR A 24 -2.90 44.52 3.36
N ARG A 25 -3.15 44.61 2.04
CA ARG A 25 -3.07 45.88 1.30
C ARG A 25 -4.12 46.88 1.76
N SER A 26 -5.35 46.42 2.00
CA SER A 26 -6.44 47.28 2.50
C SER A 26 -6.11 47.90 3.86
N MET A 27 -5.47 47.14 4.77
CA MET A 27 -4.99 47.67 6.05
C MET A 27 -3.83 48.67 5.92
N LYS A 28 -2.93 48.48 4.95
CA LYS A 28 -1.79 49.40 4.73
C LYS A 28 -2.22 50.74 4.13
N PHE A 29 -3.20 50.73 3.22
CA PHE A 29 -3.67 51.94 2.52
C PHE A 29 -4.47 52.88 3.43
N GLN A 30 -5.10 52.36 4.48
CA GLN A 30 -5.92 53.14 5.41
C GLN A 30 -5.19 53.59 6.69
N ARG A 31 -3.90 53.26 6.85
CA ARG A 31 -3.07 53.93 7.86
C ARG A 31 -2.74 55.33 7.35
N PRO A 32 -3.16 56.41 8.02
CA PRO A 32 -2.71 57.74 7.65
C PRO A 32 -1.19 57.81 7.79
N ILE A 33 -0.54 58.47 6.83
CA ILE A 33 0.82 58.97 6.96
C ILE A 33 0.76 59.96 8.12
N SER A 34 1.12 59.52 9.32
CA SER A 34 1.39 60.42 10.44
C SER A 34 2.85 60.87 10.33
N ASP A 35 3.00 62.19 10.27
CA ASP A 35 4.20 63.03 10.44
C ASP A 35 5.25 63.03 9.33
N ASP A 36 5.15 64.05 8.45
CA ASP A 36 6.20 65.07 8.31
C ASP A 36 5.78 66.16 7.32
N THR A 37 5.08 67.20 7.78
CA THR A 37 5.11 68.52 7.14
C THR A 37 4.69 69.61 8.13
N LEU A 38 5.62 70.47 8.55
CA LEU A 38 5.40 71.90 8.83
C LEU A 38 6.77 72.63 8.84
N PRO A 39 6.84 73.96 8.69
CA PRO A 39 7.58 74.60 7.61
C PRO A 39 8.77 75.45 8.08
N THR A 40 9.58 75.84 7.10
CA THR A 40 10.72 76.76 7.18
C THR A 40 10.36 78.15 7.70
N ALA A 41 11.13 78.66 8.65
CA ALA A 41 11.39 80.11 8.86
C ALA A 41 12.76 80.29 9.56
N GLY A 42 13.57 81.26 9.10
CA GLY A 42 14.88 81.66 9.64
C GLY A 42 14.82 82.16 11.09
N ASP A 43 15.91 82.38 11.83
CA ASP A 43 17.19 82.98 11.45
C ASP A 43 18.20 82.82 12.62
N SER A 44 19.50 83.05 12.36
CA SER A 44 20.58 83.41 13.32
C SER A 44 21.43 82.33 14.03
N THR A 45 22.72 82.69 14.16
CA THR A 45 23.97 81.91 14.27
C THR A 45 24.45 81.66 15.74
N PRO A 46 25.70 81.22 16.01
CA PRO A 46 26.12 79.87 16.42
C PRO A 46 26.56 79.73 17.89
N GLY A 47 26.67 78.50 18.42
CA GLY A 47 27.37 78.30 19.69
C GLY A 47 27.42 76.89 20.26
N SER A 48 28.63 76.31 20.22
CA SER A 48 29.28 75.54 21.30
C SER A 48 28.77 74.14 21.71
N SER A 49 29.69 73.16 21.54
CA SER A 49 30.05 72.06 22.47
C SER A 49 28.95 71.04 22.88
N SER A 50 29.14 69.73 22.92
CA SER A 50 30.34 68.88 23.04
C SER A 50 29.88 67.42 23.07
N THR A 51 30.68 66.52 22.47
CA THR A 51 31.06 65.17 22.99
C THR A 51 29.93 64.22 23.42
N ALA A 52 29.73 63.06 22.80
CA ALA A 52 30.67 61.94 22.90
C ALA A 52 30.51 60.88 21.80
N THR A 53 31.66 60.52 21.25
CA THR A 53 32.05 59.32 20.51
C THR A 53 31.70 58.03 21.24
N ILE A 54 31.15 57.01 20.56
CA ILE A 54 31.76 55.66 20.48
C ILE A 54 31.54 55.11 19.05
N THR A 55 32.67 54.83 18.41
CA THR A 55 32.87 54.23 17.09
C THR A 55 33.06 52.72 17.24
N THR A 56 32.59 51.93 16.27
CA THR A 56 33.30 50.80 15.57
C THR A 56 32.24 50.00 14.78
N SER A 57 31.95 50.30 13.51
CA SER A 57 32.61 49.80 12.29
C SER A 57 33.26 48.42 12.38
N THR A 58 32.87 47.49 11.49
CA THR A 58 33.78 46.77 10.55
C THR A 58 32.99 46.03 9.43
N LYS A 59 33.08 46.59 8.22
CA LYS A 59 33.32 46.03 6.87
C LYS A 59 32.66 44.72 6.37
N ASN A 60 31.81 44.90 5.35
CA ASN A 60 31.93 44.44 3.94
C ASN A 60 32.61 43.10 3.60
N ALA A 61 31.90 42.30 2.80
CA ALA A 61 32.48 41.56 1.67
C ALA A 61 31.50 41.56 0.47
N ASN A 62 32.03 41.86 -0.70
CA ASN A 62 31.35 42.05 -1.98
C ASN A 62 32.03 41.08 -2.97
N ILE A 63 31.28 40.25 -3.72
CA ILE A 63 31.81 39.51 -4.88
C ILE A 63 30.82 39.65 -6.04
N LYS A 64 31.39 39.92 -7.22
CA LYS A 64 30.80 40.44 -8.45
C LYS A 64 30.95 39.39 -9.57
N LYS A 65 30.10 39.54 -10.61
CA LYS A 65 30.26 39.10 -12.03
C LYS A 65 30.09 37.58 -12.29
N GLU A 66 29.59 37.10 -13.44
CA GLU A 66 29.52 37.64 -14.81
C GLU A 66 28.49 36.84 -15.66
N LYS A 67 28.06 37.41 -16.80
CA LYS A 67 27.12 36.83 -17.79
C LYS A 67 27.65 37.17 -19.19
N MET A 68 27.82 36.21 -20.12
CA MET A 68 27.80 36.40 -21.59
C MET A 68 27.86 35.05 -22.36
N GLY A 69 27.20 34.96 -23.53
CA GLY A 69 27.39 33.91 -24.55
C GLY A 69 26.10 33.42 -25.23
N THR A 70 25.43 34.13 -26.15
CA THR A 70 25.60 34.23 -27.63
C THR A 70 24.98 33.11 -28.50
N ILE A 71 23.82 33.43 -29.10
CA ILE A 71 23.33 33.28 -30.50
C ILE A 71 23.58 31.97 -31.30
N SER A 72 22.51 31.45 -31.92
CA SER A 72 22.52 30.84 -33.27
C SER A 72 21.19 31.07 -34.00
N LYS A 73 21.29 31.54 -35.26
CA LYS A 73 20.23 31.89 -36.23
C LYS A 73 19.76 30.67 -37.02
N GLU A 74 18.50 30.67 -37.44
CA GLU A 74 18.12 30.18 -38.79
C GLU A 74 16.98 31.01 -39.38
N ARG A 75 16.90 31.05 -40.72
CA ARG A 75 16.46 32.18 -41.56
C ARG A 75 15.36 31.75 -42.54
N SER A 76 14.60 32.75 -43.01
CA SER A 76 13.82 32.84 -44.28
C SER A 76 12.30 32.60 -44.15
N SER A 77 11.40 33.33 -44.82
CA SER A 77 11.51 34.17 -46.02
C SER A 77 10.38 35.23 -46.16
N LYS A 78 10.78 36.33 -46.84
CA LYS A 78 10.13 37.52 -47.44
C LYS A 78 8.62 37.51 -47.78
N LYS A 79 7.96 38.66 -47.54
CA LYS A 79 7.36 39.50 -48.61
C LYS A 79 7.19 40.97 -48.18
N SER A 80 7.71 41.87 -49.00
CA SER A 80 7.81 43.33 -48.81
C SER A 80 6.65 44.09 -49.48
N ARG A 81 6.20 45.22 -48.90
CA ARG A 81 5.76 46.39 -49.68
C ARG A 81 5.85 47.71 -48.89
N LYS A 82 6.82 48.53 -49.33
CA LYS A 82 7.01 50.01 -49.35
C LYS A 82 6.51 50.93 -48.21
N GLU A 83 7.45 51.79 -47.83
CA GLU A 83 7.45 52.93 -46.91
C GLU A 83 6.44 54.04 -47.21
N THR A 84 6.04 54.74 -46.13
CA THR A 84 6.00 56.22 -46.11
C THR A 84 6.31 56.67 -44.68
N GLU A 85 7.45 57.33 -44.47
CA GLU A 85 7.73 58.06 -43.23
C GLU A 85 6.87 59.32 -43.15
N LEU A 86 6.25 59.56 -41.99
CA LEU A 86 5.93 60.89 -41.50
C LEU A 86 6.03 60.88 -39.97
N VAL A 87 6.94 61.73 -39.48
CA VAL A 87 7.23 62.03 -38.08
C VAL A 87 5.98 62.58 -37.38
N GLY A 88 5.65 62.06 -36.20
CA GLY A 88 4.59 62.63 -35.36
C GLY A 88 4.34 61.84 -34.07
N SER A 89 4.90 62.35 -32.96
CA SER A 89 4.49 62.15 -31.56
C SER A 89 3.93 60.77 -31.15
N SER A 90 4.73 59.98 -30.43
CA SER A 90 4.20 58.83 -29.66
C SER A 90 3.22 59.32 -28.58
N PRO A 91 1.96 58.84 -28.54
CA PRO A 91 1.11 59.03 -27.39
C PRO A 91 1.54 58.06 -26.28
N VAL A 92 1.72 58.60 -25.09
CA VAL A 92 1.89 57.89 -23.83
C VAL A 92 0.77 56.85 -23.70
N ARG A 93 1.13 55.57 -23.56
CA ARG A 93 0.17 54.51 -23.21
C ARG A 93 -0.29 54.77 -21.78
N PRO A 94 -1.60 54.86 -21.49
CA PRO A 94 -2.06 54.96 -20.13
C PRO A 94 -1.83 53.60 -19.45
N GLU A 95 -1.10 53.60 -18.34
CA GLU A 95 -1.18 52.51 -17.34
C GLU A 95 -2.65 52.37 -16.95
N LYS A 96 -3.21 51.17 -17.16
CA LYS A 96 -4.49 50.82 -16.55
C LYS A 96 -4.25 50.72 -15.05
N GLU A 97 -4.60 51.75 -14.30
CA GLU A 97 -4.83 51.62 -12.86
C GLU A 97 -5.94 50.58 -12.67
N GLU A 98 -5.57 49.39 -12.19
CA GLU A 98 -6.53 48.42 -11.69
C GLU A 98 -7.31 49.09 -10.56
N LYS A 99 -8.64 49.22 -10.72
CA LYS A 99 -9.51 49.72 -9.66
C LYS A 99 -9.33 48.86 -8.41
N LEU A 100 -8.63 49.40 -7.43
CA LEU A 100 -8.26 48.74 -6.18
C LEU A 100 -9.53 48.40 -5.37
N CYS A 101 -9.81 47.12 -5.19
CA CYS A 101 -10.77 46.65 -4.18
C CYS A 101 -10.16 46.87 -2.80
N VAL A 102 -10.38 48.05 -2.22
CA VAL A 102 -10.00 48.38 -0.85
C VAL A 102 -11.18 48.11 0.06
N LEU A 103 -11.03 47.16 0.98
CA LEU A 103 -12.02 46.86 2.01
C LEU A 103 -11.85 47.82 3.20
N PRO A 104 -12.90 48.08 4.00
CA PRO A 104 -12.75 48.79 5.28
C PRO A 104 -11.72 48.12 6.20
N SER A 105 -11.00 48.91 6.99
CA SER A 105 -9.88 48.44 7.83
C SER A 105 -10.33 47.44 8.89
N GLU A 106 -11.50 47.67 9.48
CA GLU A 106 -12.15 46.78 10.45
C GLU A 106 -12.51 45.42 9.81
N ALA A 107 -13.10 45.44 8.61
CA ALA A 107 -13.43 44.23 7.86
C ALA A 107 -12.18 43.46 7.45
N SER A 108 -11.10 44.17 7.08
CA SER A 108 -9.82 43.58 6.71
C SER A 108 -9.12 42.91 7.91
N ALA A 109 -9.15 43.56 9.07
CA ALA A 109 -8.60 43.00 10.32
C ALA A 109 -9.38 41.76 10.77
N MET A 110 -10.72 41.80 10.72
CA MET A 110 -11.55 40.61 11.00
C MET A 110 -11.28 39.48 10.00
N GLY A 111 -11.10 39.79 8.72
CA GLY A 111 -10.76 38.80 7.68
C GLY A 111 -9.42 38.12 7.93
N ILE A 112 -8.38 38.87 8.33
CA ILE A 112 -7.08 38.30 8.70
C ILE A 112 -7.19 37.42 9.95
N LEU A 113 -7.90 37.88 10.98
CA LEU A 113 -8.13 37.08 12.20
C LEU A 113 -8.85 35.76 11.88
N PHE A 114 -9.87 35.83 11.02
CA PHE A 114 -10.61 34.66 10.56
C PHE A 114 -9.72 33.70 9.76
N LEU A 115 -8.87 34.21 8.86
CA LEU A 115 -7.89 33.38 8.14
C LEU A 115 -6.89 32.71 9.08
N ILE A 116 -6.36 33.43 10.07
CA ILE A 116 -5.46 32.87 11.09
C ILE A 116 -6.16 31.74 11.86
N MET A 117 -7.42 31.96 12.27
CA MET A 117 -8.22 30.95 12.97
C MET A 117 -8.44 29.71 12.09
N LEU A 118 -8.82 29.88 10.81
CA LEU A 118 -8.97 28.78 9.87
C LEU A 118 -7.66 28.01 9.63
N CYS A 119 -6.53 28.71 9.50
CA CYS A 119 -5.21 28.08 9.40
C CYS A 119 -4.88 27.30 10.69
N GLY A 120 -5.23 27.83 11.86
CA GLY A 120 -5.09 27.13 13.14
C GLY A 120 -5.89 25.83 13.18
N LEU A 121 -7.18 25.88 12.80
CA LEU A 121 -8.03 24.69 12.69
C LEU A 121 -7.49 23.68 11.66
N TYR A 122 -6.97 24.16 10.53
CA TYR A 122 -6.35 23.33 9.52
C TYR A 122 -5.12 22.59 10.08
N VAL A 123 -4.23 23.27 10.79
CA VAL A 123 -3.06 22.64 11.43
C VAL A 123 -3.51 21.57 12.44
N ILE A 124 -4.49 21.89 13.30
CA ILE A 124 -5.05 20.92 14.26
C ILE A 124 -5.60 19.68 13.53
N HIS A 125 -6.36 19.89 12.46
CA HIS A 125 -6.91 18.81 11.64
C HIS A 125 -5.81 17.95 11.00
N CYS A 126 -4.78 18.57 10.41
CA CYS A 126 -3.66 17.87 9.79
C CYS A 126 -2.87 17.05 10.81
N VAL A 127 -2.62 17.59 12.01
CA VAL A 127 -1.92 16.86 13.08
C VAL A 127 -2.75 15.67 13.53
N TRP A 128 -4.05 15.86 13.77
CA TRP A 128 -4.94 14.76 14.13
C TRP A 128 -5.02 13.68 13.04
N ALA A 129 -5.19 14.08 11.78
CA ALA A 129 -5.25 13.15 10.65
C ALA A 129 -3.93 12.38 10.47
N ALA A 130 -2.78 13.06 10.60
CA ALA A 130 -1.47 12.43 10.55
C ALA A 130 -1.29 11.39 11.66
N ALA A 131 -1.67 11.73 12.89
CA ALA A 131 -1.46 10.90 14.08
C ALA A 131 -2.44 9.73 14.21
N GLU A 132 -3.70 9.87 13.78
CA GLU A 132 -4.72 8.84 13.97
C GLU A 132 -5.00 8.03 12.70
N ALA A 133 -4.93 8.64 11.51
CA ALA A 133 -5.32 7.99 10.27
C ALA A 133 -4.13 7.46 9.44
N TYR A 134 -3.00 8.19 9.42
CA TYR A 134 -1.88 7.86 8.53
C TYR A 134 -0.71 7.14 9.23
N SER A 135 -0.49 7.34 10.52
CA SER A 135 0.57 6.66 11.27
C SER A 135 0.18 5.27 11.77
N ALA A 136 -0.22 4.38 10.84
CA ALA A 136 -0.52 2.98 11.12
C ALA A 136 0.39 2.06 10.30
N PRO A 137 1.30 1.28 10.94
CA PRO A 137 2.13 0.31 10.23
C PRO A 137 1.26 -0.83 9.68
N SER A 138 1.62 -1.33 8.49
CA SER A 138 0.91 -2.46 7.85
C SER A 138 1.53 -3.83 8.15
N ILE A 139 2.74 -3.86 8.72
CA ILE A 139 3.44 -5.10 9.08
C ILE A 139 3.09 -5.60 10.49
N VAL A 140 2.95 -4.67 11.45
CA VAL A 140 2.48 -4.97 12.80
C VAL A 140 1.06 -4.43 12.90
N LEU A 141 0.09 -5.29 13.15
CA LEU A 141 -1.30 -4.87 13.26
C LEU A 141 -1.64 -4.53 14.70
N THR A 142 -2.37 -3.44 14.90
CA THR A 142 -2.84 -3.04 16.23
C THR A 142 -4.35 -3.04 16.28
N SER A 143 -4.93 -3.65 17.31
CA SER A 143 -6.36 -3.58 17.59
C SER A 143 -6.57 -3.04 18.99
N ARG A 144 -7.54 -2.15 19.17
CA ARG A 144 -7.96 -1.67 20.49
C ARG A 144 -9.24 -2.41 20.89
N SER A 145 -9.15 -3.21 21.95
CA SER A 145 -10.29 -3.85 22.61
C SER A 145 -10.59 -3.16 23.93
N HIS A 146 -11.68 -3.53 24.59
CA HIS A 146 -11.98 -3.12 25.97
C HIS A 146 -10.85 -3.51 26.94
N ASP A 147 -10.15 -4.60 26.65
CA ASP A 147 -9.05 -5.13 27.45
C ASP A 147 -7.70 -4.41 27.20
N GLY A 148 -7.66 -3.48 26.25
CA GLY A 148 -6.48 -2.66 25.93
C GLY A 148 -6.02 -2.77 24.48
N LEU A 149 -4.76 -2.36 24.25
CA LEU A 149 -4.10 -2.41 22.95
C LEU A 149 -3.52 -3.81 22.72
N HIS A 150 -4.02 -4.51 21.70
CA HIS A 150 -3.47 -5.77 21.22
C HIS A 150 -2.59 -5.52 20.00
N VAL A 151 -1.40 -6.09 20.00
CA VAL A 151 -0.41 -5.98 18.93
C VAL A 151 -0.20 -7.36 18.34
N TYR A 152 -0.44 -7.50 17.04
CA TYR A 152 -0.26 -8.74 16.28
C TYR A 152 0.97 -8.58 15.39
N ASP A 153 2.00 -9.39 15.67
CA ASP A 153 3.27 -9.41 14.93
C ASP A 153 3.49 -10.71 14.15
N ASP A 154 2.38 -11.37 13.79
CA ASP A 154 2.38 -12.66 13.11
C ASP A 154 3.09 -12.64 11.74
N PHE A 155 3.07 -11.51 11.02
CA PHE A 155 3.81 -11.40 9.75
C PHE A 155 5.31 -11.54 9.98
N ARG A 156 5.90 -10.79 10.92
CA ARG A 156 7.34 -10.89 11.22
C ARG A 156 7.68 -12.24 11.81
N GLU A 157 6.82 -12.81 12.65
CA GLU A 157 6.96 -14.17 13.17
C GLU A 157 7.09 -15.19 12.01
N SER A 158 6.18 -15.15 11.05
CA SER A 158 6.17 -16.07 9.89
C SER A 158 7.40 -15.90 8.99
N TYR A 159 7.81 -14.66 8.72
CA TYR A 159 8.99 -14.38 7.90
C TYR A 159 10.29 -14.77 8.62
N ALA A 160 10.35 -14.55 9.94
CA ALA A 160 11.47 -15.03 10.75
C ALA A 160 11.54 -16.55 10.76
N TRP A 161 10.40 -17.25 10.84
CA TRP A 161 10.36 -18.70 10.76
C TRP A 161 10.90 -19.19 9.40
N LEU A 162 10.44 -18.63 8.29
CA LEU A 162 10.94 -18.97 6.96
C LEU A 162 12.46 -18.75 6.87
N ARG A 163 12.95 -17.61 7.35
CA ARG A 163 14.36 -17.25 7.27
C ARG A 163 15.30 -18.22 7.99
N HIS A 164 14.88 -18.75 9.14
CA HIS A 164 15.74 -19.57 9.99
C HIS A 164 15.51 -21.09 9.86
N ASN A 165 14.38 -21.53 9.26
CA ASN A 165 13.98 -22.95 9.23
C ASN A 165 13.86 -23.53 7.81
N THR A 166 14.23 -22.79 6.77
CA THR A 166 14.23 -23.26 5.38
C THR A 166 15.58 -23.02 4.71
N GLU A 167 15.85 -23.67 3.59
CA GLU A 167 17.10 -23.45 2.84
C GLU A 167 17.05 -22.11 2.10
N VAL A 168 18.21 -21.48 1.86
CA VAL A 168 18.28 -20.16 1.21
C VAL A 168 17.71 -20.19 -0.21
N ASP A 169 17.90 -21.30 -0.93
CA ASP A 169 17.43 -21.50 -2.30
C ASP A 169 15.97 -21.99 -2.38
N ASP A 170 15.31 -22.23 -1.24
CA ASP A 170 13.92 -22.67 -1.23
C ASP A 170 13.00 -21.57 -1.77
N LYS A 171 12.14 -21.95 -2.72
CA LYS A 171 11.16 -21.05 -3.34
C LYS A 171 9.85 -21.05 -2.56
N VAL A 172 9.38 -19.84 -2.26
CA VAL A 172 8.11 -19.60 -1.56
C VAL A 172 7.10 -19.01 -2.54
N ALA A 173 5.93 -19.65 -2.65
CA ALA A 173 4.79 -19.11 -3.35
C ALA A 173 3.83 -18.39 -2.38
N SER A 174 3.46 -17.17 -2.72
CA SER A 174 2.45 -16.37 -2.03
C SER A 174 1.68 -15.57 -3.07
N TRP A 175 0.62 -14.87 -2.64
CA TRP A 175 0.05 -13.82 -3.49
C TRP A 175 1.06 -12.67 -3.70
N TRP A 176 0.92 -11.94 -4.80
CA TRP A 176 1.92 -10.95 -5.25
C TRP A 176 2.08 -9.78 -4.28
N ASP A 177 1.02 -9.41 -3.55
CA ASP A 177 1.05 -8.38 -2.49
C ASP A 177 2.20 -8.57 -1.49
N TYR A 178 2.54 -9.82 -1.19
CA TYR A 178 3.50 -10.17 -0.14
C TYR A 178 4.93 -10.43 -0.66
N GLY A 179 5.16 -10.36 -1.97
CA GLY A 179 6.44 -10.78 -2.57
C GLY A 179 7.64 -9.96 -2.08
N TYR A 180 7.51 -8.62 -2.03
CA TYR A 180 8.56 -7.75 -1.49
C TYR A 180 8.81 -7.97 0.00
N GLN A 181 7.75 -8.16 0.80
CA GLN A 181 7.88 -8.41 2.23
C GLN A 181 8.59 -9.74 2.49
N THR A 182 8.20 -10.79 1.77
CA THR A 182 8.82 -12.12 1.87
C THR A 182 10.29 -12.06 1.48
N THR A 183 10.62 -11.38 0.38
CA THR A 183 12.02 -11.24 -0.07
C THR A 183 12.85 -10.44 0.95
N ALA A 184 12.34 -9.29 1.41
CA ALA A 184 13.07 -8.40 2.30
C ALA A 184 13.25 -8.95 3.73
N MET A 185 12.21 -9.59 4.28
CA MET A 185 12.22 -10.05 5.68
C MET A 185 12.63 -11.51 5.81
N ALA A 186 12.09 -12.40 4.98
CA ALA A 186 12.40 -13.82 5.02
C ALA A 186 13.69 -14.18 4.25
N ASN A 187 14.17 -13.31 3.36
CA ASN A 187 15.33 -13.56 2.49
C ASN A 187 15.20 -14.89 1.72
N ARG A 188 14.08 -15.06 1.02
CA ARG A 188 13.78 -16.25 0.20
C ARG A 188 13.33 -15.86 -1.20
N THR A 189 13.58 -16.76 -2.14
CA THR A 189 13.16 -16.60 -3.53
C THR A 189 11.64 -16.70 -3.61
N VAL A 190 11.00 -15.70 -4.22
CA VAL A 190 9.55 -15.67 -4.46
C VAL A 190 9.24 -15.93 -5.92
N ILE A 191 8.07 -16.52 -6.18
CA ILE A 191 7.59 -16.77 -7.55
C ILE A 191 7.01 -15.49 -8.16
N VAL A 192 6.16 -14.78 -7.42
CA VAL A 192 5.52 -13.54 -7.88
C VAL A 192 5.79 -12.40 -6.91
N ASP A 193 5.89 -11.18 -7.44
CA ASP A 193 6.18 -9.97 -6.67
C ASP A 193 5.24 -8.81 -7.02
N ASN A 194 5.39 -7.72 -6.28
CA ASN A 194 4.53 -6.55 -6.37
C ASN A 194 4.93 -5.59 -7.53
N ASN A 195 5.89 -5.98 -8.38
CA ASN A 195 6.22 -5.22 -9.60
C ASN A 195 5.20 -5.51 -10.72
N THR A 196 4.61 -6.70 -10.71
CA THR A 196 3.51 -7.10 -11.61
C THR A 196 3.78 -6.98 -13.11
N TRP A 197 5.04 -7.06 -13.53
CA TRP A 197 5.42 -6.88 -14.94
C TRP A 197 5.08 -8.09 -15.84
N ASN A 198 4.95 -9.29 -15.27
CA ASN A 198 4.61 -10.53 -15.98
C ASN A 198 3.27 -11.11 -15.48
N ASN A 199 2.19 -10.74 -16.17
CA ASN A 199 0.82 -11.13 -15.82
C ASN A 199 0.60 -12.65 -15.90
N THR A 200 1.21 -13.34 -16.85
CA THR A 200 1.06 -14.79 -17.02
C THR A 200 1.58 -15.55 -15.78
N HIS A 201 2.65 -15.05 -15.16
CA HIS A 201 3.19 -15.68 -13.95
C HIS A 201 2.25 -15.50 -12.75
N ILE A 202 1.65 -14.32 -12.61
CA ILE A 202 0.61 -14.04 -11.59
C ILE A 202 -0.62 -14.91 -11.82
N ALA A 203 -1.07 -15.01 -13.08
CA ALA A 203 -2.19 -15.87 -13.45
C ALA A 203 -1.91 -17.34 -13.16
N THR A 204 -0.66 -17.81 -13.30
CA THR A 204 -0.27 -19.18 -12.96
C THR A 204 -0.42 -19.44 -11.45
N VAL A 205 0.05 -18.52 -10.60
CA VAL A 205 -0.14 -18.61 -9.15
C VAL A 205 -1.62 -18.52 -8.76
N GLY A 206 -2.37 -17.59 -9.37
CA GLY A 206 -3.82 -17.46 -9.15
C GLY A 206 -4.60 -18.71 -9.58
N THR A 207 -4.19 -19.36 -10.66
CA THR A 207 -4.73 -20.64 -11.13
C THR A 207 -4.40 -21.77 -10.16
N ALA A 208 -3.17 -21.85 -9.65
CA ALA A 208 -2.82 -22.85 -8.64
C ALA A 208 -3.65 -22.68 -7.35
N MET A 209 -3.77 -21.46 -6.84
CA MET A 209 -4.53 -21.16 -5.62
C MET A 209 -6.03 -21.43 -5.77
N SER A 210 -6.59 -21.23 -6.96
CA SER A 210 -8.01 -21.47 -7.25
C SER A 210 -8.34 -22.90 -7.69
N SER A 211 -7.34 -23.69 -8.09
CA SER A 211 -7.51 -25.09 -8.51
C SER A 211 -7.71 -26.07 -7.34
N PRO A 212 -8.25 -27.27 -7.60
CA PRO A 212 -8.20 -28.37 -6.64
C PRO A 212 -6.76 -28.74 -6.29
N GLU A 213 -6.57 -29.25 -5.07
CA GLU A 213 -5.27 -29.56 -4.48
C GLU A 213 -4.27 -30.32 -5.38
N LYS A 214 -4.72 -31.32 -6.16
CA LYS A 214 -3.84 -32.07 -7.07
C LYS A 214 -3.32 -31.22 -8.22
N GLY A 215 -4.20 -30.46 -8.88
CA GLY A 215 -3.80 -29.58 -9.99
C GLY A 215 -2.90 -28.45 -9.50
N ALA A 216 -3.22 -27.89 -8.33
CA ALA A 216 -2.38 -26.89 -7.69
C ALA A 216 -0.98 -27.42 -7.33
N TRP A 217 -0.89 -28.64 -6.82
CA TRP A 217 0.39 -29.30 -6.54
C TRP A 217 1.19 -29.53 -7.82
N GLU A 218 0.57 -29.94 -8.92
CA GLU A 218 1.26 -30.13 -10.22
C GLU A 218 1.87 -28.82 -10.73
N ILE A 219 1.13 -27.70 -10.62
CA ILE A 219 1.61 -26.37 -11.01
C ILE A 219 2.76 -25.90 -10.09
N PHE A 220 2.59 -25.99 -8.77
CA PHE A 220 3.65 -25.55 -7.85
C PHE A 220 4.89 -26.44 -7.93
N ASN A 221 4.73 -27.74 -8.18
CA ASN A 221 5.85 -28.65 -8.39
C ASN A 221 6.59 -28.35 -9.71
N SER A 222 5.89 -27.96 -10.78
CA SER A 222 6.56 -27.57 -12.04
C SER A 222 7.34 -26.26 -11.93
N LEU A 223 6.92 -25.37 -11.03
CA LEU A 223 7.62 -24.13 -10.67
C LEU A 223 8.73 -24.34 -9.61
N ASP A 224 8.93 -25.58 -9.15
CA ASP A 224 9.88 -25.95 -8.10
C ASP A 224 9.66 -25.16 -6.78
N VAL A 225 8.39 -24.91 -6.45
CA VAL A 225 7.98 -24.31 -5.18
C VAL A 225 8.15 -25.34 -4.07
N LYS A 226 8.73 -24.93 -2.94
CA LYS A 226 8.83 -25.77 -1.73
C LYS A 226 7.80 -25.41 -0.69
N TYR A 227 7.53 -24.11 -0.52
CA TYR A 227 6.63 -23.60 0.49
C TYR A 227 5.53 -22.73 -0.12
N VAL A 228 4.33 -22.80 0.44
CA VAL A 228 3.19 -21.94 0.11
C VAL A 228 2.80 -21.18 1.38
N LEU A 229 2.81 -19.86 1.28
CA LEU A 229 2.38 -18.95 2.35
C LEU A 229 0.99 -18.41 1.99
N VAL A 230 0.06 -18.53 2.94
CA VAL A 230 -1.29 -17.94 2.85
C VAL A 230 -1.60 -17.10 4.07
N VAL A 231 -2.30 -15.99 3.86
CA VAL A 231 -2.79 -15.10 4.92
C VAL A 231 -4.23 -15.43 5.22
N PHE A 232 -4.51 -15.75 6.49
CA PHE A 232 -5.83 -16.16 6.97
C PHE A 232 -6.27 -15.31 8.16
N GLY A 233 -7.33 -14.51 7.97
CA GLY A 233 -7.80 -13.57 8.99
C GLY A 233 -8.97 -14.08 9.83
N GLY A 234 -9.43 -15.32 9.62
CA GLY A 234 -10.71 -15.79 10.16
C GLY A 234 -10.75 -15.94 11.68
N LEU A 235 -9.60 -16.14 12.36
CA LEU A 235 -9.56 -16.29 13.82
C LEU A 235 -9.68 -14.94 14.55
N ILE A 236 -8.97 -13.92 14.08
CA ILE A 236 -8.97 -12.58 14.71
C ILE A 236 -9.94 -11.60 14.06
N GLY A 237 -10.49 -11.92 12.88
CA GLY A 237 -11.36 -11.03 12.12
C GLY A 237 -10.60 -10.04 11.25
N TYR A 238 -9.41 -10.40 10.75
CA TYR A 238 -8.64 -9.54 9.85
C TYR A 238 -9.20 -9.60 8.41
N PRO A 239 -9.75 -8.50 7.87
CA PRO A 239 -10.47 -8.53 6.60
C PRO A 239 -9.56 -8.50 5.36
N SER A 240 -8.28 -8.13 5.49
CA SER A 240 -7.35 -8.05 4.34
C SER A 240 -6.60 -9.36 4.10
N ASP A 241 -7.26 -10.49 4.33
CA ASP A 241 -6.72 -11.84 4.14
C ASP A 241 -6.98 -12.39 2.73
N ASP A 242 -6.39 -13.54 2.42
CA ASP A 242 -6.41 -14.08 1.05
C ASP A 242 -7.78 -14.59 0.62
N ILE A 243 -8.65 -14.96 1.56
CA ILE A 243 -10.01 -15.39 1.23
C ILE A 243 -10.86 -14.22 0.71
N ASN A 244 -10.64 -12.97 1.18
CA ASN A 244 -11.33 -11.80 0.65
C ASN A 244 -10.75 -11.34 -0.69
N LYS A 245 -9.45 -11.55 -0.91
CA LYS A 245 -8.78 -11.26 -2.18
C LYS A 245 -8.98 -12.36 -3.23
N PHE A 246 -9.45 -13.53 -2.82
CA PHE A 246 -9.49 -14.75 -3.65
C PHE A 246 -10.16 -14.58 -5.02
N LEU A 247 -11.26 -13.81 -5.10
CA LEU A 247 -11.97 -13.64 -6.37
C LEU A 247 -11.11 -12.89 -7.41
N TRP A 248 -10.16 -12.05 -6.99
CA TRP A 248 -9.15 -11.48 -7.89
C TRP A 248 -8.20 -12.54 -8.43
N MET A 249 -7.80 -13.51 -7.61
CA MET A 249 -6.97 -14.64 -8.03
C MET A 249 -7.68 -15.48 -9.11
N VAL A 250 -8.98 -15.72 -8.91
CA VAL A 250 -9.82 -16.43 -9.88
C VAL A 250 -9.95 -15.65 -11.20
N ARG A 251 -10.20 -14.34 -11.14
CA ARG A 251 -10.32 -13.49 -12.34
C ARG A 251 -9.01 -13.39 -13.13
N ILE A 252 -7.89 -13.17 -12.45
CA ILE A 252 -6.58 -13.07 -13.09
C ILE A 252 -6.17 -14.43 -13.66
N GLY A 253 -6.36 -15.52 -12.91
CA GLY A 253 -6.10 -16.88 -13.40
C GLY A 253 -6.96 -17.26 -14.59
N GLY A 254 -8.28 -17.00 -14.52
CA GLY A 254 -9.24 -17.30 -15.57
C GLY A 254 -9.09 -16.43 -16.83
N GLY A 255 -8.48 -15.25 -16.71
CA GLY A 255 -8.15 -14.39 -17.86
C GLY A 255 -7.12 -15.01 -18.80
N GLU A 256 -6.14 -15.74 -18.26
CA GLU A 256 -5.12 -16.44 -19.05
C GLU A 256 -5.45 -17.93 -19.27
N PHE A 257 -6.10 -18.57 -18.30
CA PHE A 257 -6.39 -20.00 -18.31
C PHE A 257 -7.90 -20.26 -18.25
N PRO A 258 -8.59 -20.44 -19.40
CA PRO A 258 -10.06 -20.45 -19.50
C PRO A 258 -10.78 -21.61 -18.77
N HIS A 259 -10.04 -22.58 -18.25
CA HIS A 259 -10.61 -23.68 -17.46
C HIS A 259 -11.02 -23.25 -16.05
N ILE A 260 -10.50 -22.11 -15.55
CA ILE A 260 -10.96 -21.46 -14.33
C ILE A 260 -12.02 -20.41 -14.71
N LYS A 261 -13.23 -20.57 -14.20
CA LYS A 261 -14.34 -19.64 -14.45
C LYS A 261 -14.87 -19.08 -13.14
N GLU A 262 -15.00 -17.76 -13.07
CA GLU A 262 -15.48 -17.08 -11.86
C GLU A 262 -16.85 -17.60 -11.39
N GLN A 263 -17.76 -17.87 -12.34
CA GLN A 263 -19.10 -18.37 -12.06
C GLN A 263 -19.10 -19.69 -11.28
N ASP A 264 -18.08 -20.53 -11.42
CA ASP A 264 -17.99 -21.82 -10.71
C ASP A 264 -17.76 -21.63 -9.20
N TYR A 265 -17.29 -20.45 -8.77
CA TYR A 265 -17.05 -20.09 -7.37
C TYR A 265 -18.20 -19.32 -6.73
N LEU A 266 -19.22 -18.93 -7.52
CA LEU A 266 -20.35 -18.13 -7.08
C LEU A 266 -21.62 -18.97 -7.02
N ARG A 267 -22.36 -18.87 -5.92
CA ARG A 267 -23.70 -19.45 -5.78
C ARG A 267 -24.72 -18.36 -6.01
N ASP A 268 -25.45 -18.42 -7.12
CA ASP A 268 -26.45 -17.40 -7.49
C ASP A 268 -25.86 -15.97 -7.51
N GLY A 269 -24.62 -15.84 -7.98
CA GLY A 269 -23.87 -14.58 -8.00
C GLY A 269 -23.20 -14.21 -6.66
N ASN A 270 -23.45 -14.95 -5.59
CA ASN A 270 -22.88 -14.68 -4.26
C ASN A 270 -21.62 -15.50 -4.00
N TYR A 271 -20.57 -14.83 -3.53
CA TYR A 271 -19.35 -15.46 -3.05
C TYR A 271 -19.51 -15.86 -1.58
N ARG A 272 -19.48 -17.18 -1.29
CA ARG A 272 -19.71 -17.72 0.06
C ARG A 272 -18.73 -18.84 0.39
N VAL A 273 -18.29 -18.89 1.65
CA VAL A 273 -17.41 -19.97 2.16
C VAL A 273 -18.07 -20.81 3.27
N ASP A 274 -19.37 -20.60 3.48
CA ASP A 274 -20.22 -21.38 4.37
C ASP A 274 -20.74 -22.66 3.69
N ALA A 275 -21.67 -23.36 4.33
CA ALA A 275 -22.24 -24.61 3.81
C ALA A 275 -22.99 -24.45 2.47
N GLN A 276 -23.34 -23.22 2.07
CA GLN A 276 -23.98 -22.94 0.80
C GLN A 276 -22.98 -22.53 -0.30
N GLY A 277 -21.68 -22.46 0.03
CA GLY A 277 -20.61 -22.26 -0.95
C GLY A 277 -20.61 -23.34 -2.03
N THR A 278 -20.14 -22.99 -3.22
CA THR A 278 -20.09 -23.95 -4.33
C THR A 278 -19.11 -25.09 -4.03
N PRO A 279 -19.32 -26.30 -4.57
CA PRO A 279 -18.35 -27.38 -4.43
C PRO A 279 -16.96 -26.99 -4.93
N THR A 280 -16.86 -26.16 -5.97
CA THR A 280 -15.58 -25.66 -6.48
C THR A 280 -14.87 -24.80 -5.43
N MET A 281 -15.59 -23.86 -4.79
CA MET A 281 -15.02 -23.03 -3.73
C MET A 281 -14.59 -23.86 -2.52
N LEU A 282 -15.41 -24.79 -2.04
CA LEU A 282 -15.11 -25.63 -0.88
C LEU A 282 -14.05 -26.72 -1.14
N ASN A 283 -13.63 -26.91 -2.40
CA ASN A 283 -12.58 -27.86 -2.80
C ASN A 283 -11.31 -27.20 -3.35
N CYS A 284 -11.30 -25.89 -3.55
CA CYS A 284 -10.12 -25.19 -4.05
C CYS A 284 -8.97 -25.24 -3.03
N LEU A 285 -7.74 -25.07 -3.51
CA LEU A 285 -6.55 -25.11 -2.66
C LEU A 285 -6.61 -23.99 -1.61
N MET A 286 -6.94 -22.76 -1.99
CA MET A 286 -7.00 -21.63 -1.05
C MET A 286 -7.92 -21.90 0.15
N TYR A 287 -9.14 -22.40 -0.09
CA TYR A 287 -10.06 -22.79 0.98
C TYR A 287 -9.43 -23.84 1.90
N LYS A 288 -8.83 -24.87 1.30
CA LYS A 288 -8.20 -25.95 2.06
C LYS A 288 -7.01 -25.46 2.89
N LEU A 289 -6.15 -24.59 2.37
CA LEU A 289 -5.00 -24.07 3.10
C LEU A 289 -5.40 -23.09 4.21
N CYS A 290 -6.38 -22.21 3.98
CA CYS A 290 -6.81 -21.27 5.01
C CYS A 290 -7.58 -21.96 6.15
N TYR A 291 -8.47 -22.90 5.83
CA TYR A 291 -9.35 -23.55 6.81
C TYR A 291 -8.89 -24.91 7.32
N TYR A 292 -7.67 -25.36 6.99
CA TYR A 292 -7.16 -26.64 7.47
C TYR A 292 -7.18 -26.68 9.00
N ARG A 293 -7.87 -27.66 9.59
CA ARG A 293 -8.03 -27.82 11.05
C ARG A 293 -8.66 -26.61 11.78
N PHE A 294 -9.27 -25.67 11.06
CA PHE A 294 -9.86 -24.47 11.68
C PHE A 294 -11.04 -24.79 12.60
N ALA A 295 -11.85 -25.79 12.27
CA ALA A 295 -12.92 -26.23 13.16
C ALA A 295 -12.41 -26.85 14.49
N GLU A 296 -11.12 -27.16 14.63
CA GLU A 296 -10.55 -27.66 15.88
C GLU A 296 -10.31 -26.56 16.91
N THR A 297 -10.36 -25.27 16.54
CA THR A 297 -10.11 -24.15 17.47
C THR A 297 -11.27 -23.90 18.41
N ASP A 298 -12.50 -23.93 17.90
CA ASP A 298 -13.74 -23.60 18.64
C ASP A 298 -14.83 -24.68 18.48
N GLY A 299 -14.54 -25.79 17.79
CA GLY A 299 -15.47 -26.87 17.48
C GLY A 299 -16.46 -26.56 16.35
N LYS A 300 -16.70 -25.28 16.04
CA LYS A 300 -17.70 -24.85 15.06
C LYS A 300 -17.07 -24.45 13.73
N GLY A 301 -15.85 -23.89 13.75
CA GLY A 301 -15.19 -23.26 12.62
C GLY A 301 -15.83 -21.92 12.28
N PHE A 302 -16.04 -21.05 13.26
CA PHE A 302 -16.65 -19.75 13.02
C PHE A 302 -15.64 -18.73 12.51
N ASP A 303 -15.81 -18.25 11.27
CA ASP A 303 -14.95 -17.23 10.68
C ASP A 303 -15.39 -15.83 11.15
N ARG A 304 -14.56 -15.15 11.94
CA ARG A 304 -14.85 -13.82 12.49
C ARG A 304 -14.76 -12.71 11.45
N ALA A 305 -13.98 -12.88 10.39
CA ALA A 305 -13.85 -11.89 9.32
C ALA A 305 -15.12 -11.86 8.44
N ARG A 306 -15.72 -13.03 8.18
CA ARG A 306 -16.98 -13.13 7.41
C ARG A 306 -18.25 -13.22 8.25
N ARG A 307 -18.14 -13.50 9.55
CA ARG A 307 -19.24 -13.64 10.51
C ARG A 307 -20.19 -14.80 10.21
N TYR A 308 -19.66 -15.94 9.78
CA TYR A 308 -20.46 -17.16 9.63
C TYR A 308 -19.61 -18.42 9.80
N GLU A 309 -20.29 -19.54 9.98
CA GLU A 309 -19.69 -20.87 10.10
C GLU A 309 -19.22 -21.39 8.73
N ILE A 310 -18.02 -21.97 8.67
CA ILE A 310 -17.47 -22.52 7.43
C ILE A 310 -18.26 -23.75 6.95
N GLY A 311 -18.34 -23.93 5.63
CA GLY A 311 -19.09 -25.05 5.06
C GLY A 311 -18.44 -26.41 5.26
N ARG A 312 -17.18 -26.55 4.84
CA ARG A 312 -16.45 -27.82 4.92
C ARG A 312 -15.42 -27.78 6.04
N LYS A 313 -15.78 -28.37 7.17
CA LYS A 313 -14.98 -28.34 8.40
C LYS A 313 -13.82 -29.33 8.44
N HIS A 314 -14.06 -30.56 7.99
CA HIS A 314 -13.11 -31.66 8.15
C HIS A 314 -12.64 -32.17 6.78
N PHE A 315 -11.35 -32.02 6.53
CA PHE A 315 -10.67 -32.54 5.36
C PHE A 315 -9.19 -32.76 5.68
N LYS A 316 -8.51 -33.56 4.85
CA LYS A 316 -7.08 -33.84 4.99
C LYS A 316 -6.33 -33.32 3.76
N LEU A 317 -5.14 -32.79 3.99
CA LEU A 317 -4.20 -32.42 2.94
C LEU A 317 -3.35 -33.64 2.55
N THR A 318 -3.39 -33.96 1.26
CA THR A 318 -2.72 -35.10 0.65
C THR A 318 -1.39 -34.76 0.00
N HIS A 319 -1.27 -33.57 -0.59
CA HIS A 319 -0.09 -33.08 -1.33
C HIS A 319 0.65 -31.94 -0.62
N PHE A 320 0.03 -31.35 0.40
CA PHE A 320 0.62 -30.32 1.24
C PHE A 320 0.69 -30.81 2.68
N GLU A 321 1.67 -30.32 3.45
CA GLU A 321 1.76 -30.46 4.90
C GLU A 321 1.88 -29.09 5.55
N GLU A 322 1.14 -28.88 6.64
CA GLU A 322 1.30 -27.70 7.47
C GLU A 322 2.63 -27.80 8.22
N VAL A 323 3.50 -26.80 8.07
CA VAL A 323 4.81 -26.75 8.74
C VAL A 323 4.89 -25.65 9.79
N PHE A 324 4.10 -24.59 9.62
CA PHE A 324 4.05 -23.47 10.56
C PHE A 324 2.72 -22.72 10.45
N THR A 325 2.18 -22.31 11.58
CA THR A 325 1.01 -21.43 11.70
C THR A 325 1.30 -20.48 12.86
N THR A 326 1.14 -19.18 12.62
CA THR A 326 1.45 -18.14 13.61
C THR A 326 0.53 -18.18 14.83
N GLN A 327 0.90 -17.50 15.91
CA GLN A 327 0.15 -17.50 17.17
C GLN A 327 -1.34 -17.21 16.99
N HIS A 328 -1.70 -16.23 16.15
CA HIS A 328 -3.08 -15.80 15.93
C HIS A 328 -3.65 -16.32 14.61
N TRP A 329 -2.97 -17.30 13.99
CA TRP A 329 -3.35 -17.95 12.74
C TRP A 329 -3.45 -17.00 11.53
N MET A 330 -2.83 -15.82 11.62
CA MET A 330 -2.80 -14.84 10.54
C MET A 330 -2.03 -15.31 9.32
N VAL A 331 -0.92 -16.02 9.52
CA VAL A 331 -0.10 -16.54 8.43
C VAL A 331 0.09 -18.03 8.63
N ARG A 332 -0.12 -18.78 7.54
CA ARG A 332 0.01 -20.24 7.52
C ARG A 332 0.96 -20.63 6.41
N ILE A 333 1.89 -21.52 6.72
CA ILE A 333 2.93 -21.98 5.82
C ILE A 333 2.81 -23.48 5.64
N TYR A 334 2.73 -23.86 4.37
CA TYR A 334 2.59 -25.24 3.94
C TYR A 334 3.79 -25.65 3.10
N LYS A 335 4.30 -26.86 3.32
CA LYS A 335 5.33 -27.47 2.49
C LYS A 335 4.70 -28.40 1.47
N LEU A 336 5.24 -28.39 0.25
CA LEU A 336 4.86 -29.36 -0.77
C LEU A 336 5.45 -30.72 -0.43
N LYS A 337 4.59 -31.75 -0.43
CA LYS A 337 5.04 -33.12 -0.27
C LYS A 337 5.75 -33.59 -1.54
N PRO A 338 6.83 -34.39 -1.41
CA PRO A 338 7.49 -34.96 -2.55
C PRO A 338 6.55 -35.91 -3.29
N GLN A 339 6.80 -36.07 -4.61
CA GLN A 339 6.07 -37.04 -5.41
C GLN A 339 6.23 -38.43 -4.80
N LYS A 340 5.13 -39.18 -4.68
CA LYS A 340 5.16 -40.52 -4.08
C LYS A 340 6.06 -41.42 -4.92
N ASN A 341 7.16 -41.89 -4.34
CA ASN A 341 8.05 -42.90 -4.90
C ASN A 341 7.37 -44.30 -4.93
N ARG A 342 6.28 -44.48 -5.69
CA ARG A 342 5.81 -45.79 -6.20
C ARG A 342 4.53 -45.66 -7.02
N VAL A 343 4.57 -46.20 -8.24
CA VAL A 343 3.39 -46.67 -8.96
C VAL A 343 2.82 -47.83 -8.15
N ARG A 344 1.83 -47.54 -7.29
CA ARG A 344 1.07 -48.60 -6.61
C ARG A 344 0.17 -49.23 -7.68
N GLY A 345 0.72 -50.15 -8.46
CA GLY A 345 -0.04 -50.98 -9.38
C GLY A 345 -1.24 -51.52 -8.61
N LYS A 346 -2.45 -51.26 -9.12
CA LYS A 346 -3.70 -51.79 -8.56
C LYS A 346 -3.72 -53.31 -8.81
N LEU A 347 -2.90 -54.07 -8.09
CA LEU A 347 -3.15 -55.48 -7.89
C LEU A 347 -4.40 -55.55 -7.01
N LYS A 348 -5.55 -55.80 -7.64
CA LYS A 348 -6.75 -56.28 -6.96
C LYS A 348 -6.40 -57.60 -6.28
N LEU A 349 -5.82 -57.53 -5.07
CA LEU A 349 -5.82 -58.65 -4.15
C LEU A 349 -7.28 -58.84 -3.74
N LYS A 350 -7.95 -59.83 -4.36
CA LYS A 350 -9.20 -60.40 -3.85
C LYS A 350 -8.96 -60.72 -2.37
N LEU A 351 -9.60 -59.98 -1.47
CA LEU A 351 -9.70 -60.38 -0.07
C LEU A 351 -10.40 -61.75 -0.04
N LYS A 352 -9.64 -62.82 0.18
CA LYS A 352 -10.20 -64.02 0.80
C LYS A 352 -10.39 -63.69 2.28
N SER A 353 -11.61 -63.83 2.77
CA SER A 353 -11.93 -63.73 4.19
C SER A 353 -11.13 -64.80 4.96
N SER A 354 -10.17 -64.35 5.77
CA SER A 354 -9.53 -65.18 6.77
C SER A 354 -10.18 -64.84 8.11
N SER A 355 -11.09 -65.70 8.56
CA SER A 355 -11.52 -65.76 9.95
C SER A 355 -10.28 -65.90 10.84
N LYS A 356 -10.16 -65.02 11.84
CA LYS A 356 -9.13 -65.12 12.87
C LYS A 356 -9.58 -66.17 13.89
N THR A 357 -9.02 -67.36 13.81
CA THR A 357 -8.95 -68.26 14.96
C THR A 357 -7.53 -68.16 15.52
N SER A 358 -7.41 -67.69 16.76
CA SER A 358 -6.13 -67.62 17.47
C SER A 358 -5.60 -69.03 17.71
N LEU A 359 -4.52 -69.39 17.03
CA LEU A 359 -3.74 -70.59 17.33
C LEU A 359 -2.27 -70.21 17.43
N MET A 360 -1.68 -70.65 18.55
CA MET A 360 -0.32 -70.36 19.00
C MET A 360 0.71 -70.54 17.88
N ARG A 361 1.55 -69.52 17.72
CA ARG A 361 2.68 -69.54 16.81
C ARG A 361 3.83 -70.33 17.45
N LYS A 362 3.85 -71.66 17.27
CA LYS A 362 5.08 -72.45 17.47
C LYS A 362 6.05 -72.10 16.34
N GLY A 363 7.21 -71.54 16.70
CA GLY A 363 8.29 -71.23 15.76
C GLY A 363 8.82 -72.50 15.13
N ALA A 364 8.60 -72.68 13.84
CA ALA A 364 9.31 -73.68 13.05
C ALA A 364 10.70 -73.13 12.73
N GLY A 365 11.70 -73.59 13.49
CA GLY A 365 13.10 -73.42 13.13
C GLY A 365 13.37 -74.10 11.79
N LYS A 366 13.87 -73.34 10.82
CA LYS A 366 14.50 -73.92 9.63
C LYS A 366 15.72 -74.70 10.10
N LYS A 367 15.69 -76.03 9.97
CA LYS A 367 16.92 -76.83 10.00
C LYS A 367 17.72 -76.52 8.74
N ASN A 368 18.97 -76.12 8.94
CA ASN A 368 19.96 -75.98 7.90
C ASN A 368 20.33 -77.39 7.39
N PRO A 369 20.40 -77.69 6.08
CA PRO A 369 20.72 -79.04 5.63
C PRO A 369 22.22 -79.39 5.72
N TRP A 370 23.07 -78.51 6.23
CA TRP A 370 24.54 -78.68 6.23
C TRP A 370 25.22 -77.99 7.42
N GLN A 371 24.76 -78.25 8.65
CA GLN A 371 25.52 -77.96 9.87
C GLN A 371 24.97 -78.72 11.07
#